data_AF-A0A3G3H0S3-F1
#
_entry.id   AF-A0A3G3H0S3-F1
#
_cell.length_a   1.000
_cell.length_b   1.000
_cell.length_c   1.000
_cell.angle_alpha   90.00
_cell.angle_beta   90.00
_cell.angle_gamma   90.00
#
_symmetry.space_group_name_H-M   'P 1'
#
loop_
_entity.id
_entity.type
_entity.pdbx_description
1 polymer ?
#
loop_
_entity_poly.entity_id
_entity_poly.type
_entity_poly.pdbx_seq_one_letter_code
_entity_poly.pdbx_strand_id
1 'polypeptide(L)'
;MKTLFVNIITPVYTSTWYSDLVLAIPRIVGCYFLMVNFGGSKFPTPAWFVEDVSKFGGIFALFPAFFAWAAVLAETFGGALLVLGLGTRLAGFMVACTMLVAIFFQKWGGEVWGMLPAMGFLWISLYAIVMGSGRIGLDHFIAQKLKK
;
A
#
# COMPACT_ATOMS: atom_id res chain seq x y z
N MET A 1 -0.57 18.60 17.84
CA MET A 1 -0.27 17.23 17.36
C MET A 1 -1.48 16.30 17.36
N LYS A 2 -2.24 16.18 18.47
CA LYS A 2 -3.41 15.28 18.57
C LYS A 2 -4.45 15.46 17.43
N THR A 3 -4.75 16.70 17.06
CA THR A 3 -5.71 17.04 15.99
C THR A 3 -5.26 16.58 14.60
N LEU A 4 -3.97 16.70 14.28
CA LEU A 4 -3.42 16.28 12.99
C LEU A 4 -3.51 14.76 12.84
N PHE A 5 -3.15 14.02 13.89
CA PHE A 5 -3.24 12.56 13.90
C PHE A 5 -4.69 12.10 13.73
N VAL A 6 -5.64 12.70 14.46
CA VAL A 6 -7.08 12.39 14.33
C VAL A 6 -7.59 12.66 12.91
N ASN A 7 -7.12 13.72 12.25
CA ASN A 7 -7.50 14.00 10.86
C ASN A 7 -6.95 12.96 9.88
N ILE A 8 -5.70 12.52 10.07
CA ILE A 8 -5.06 11.52 9.21
C ILE A 8 -5.75 10.15 9.33
N ILE A 9 -6.22 9.77 10.52
CA ILE A 9 -6.91 8.49 10.72
C ILE A 9 -8.41 8.56 10.43
N THR A 10 -9.05 9.73 10.46
CA THR A 10 -10.50 9.82 10.27
C THR A 10 -10.84 9.48 8.81
N PRO A 11 -11.51 8.36 8.52
CA PRO A 11 -11.85 8.00 7.16
C PRO A 11 -12.95 8.91 6.60
N VAL A 12 -13.06 8.95 5.27
CA VAL A 12 -14.20 9.56 4.58
C VAL A 12 -15.35 8.56 4.58
N TYR A 13 -16.54 8.99 5.00
CA TYR A 13 -17.74 8.16 5.03
C TYR A 13 -18.60 8.42 3.81
N THR A 14 -19.00 7.37 3.11
CA THR A 14 -20.04 7.50 2.07
C THR A 14 -21.43 7.58 2.72
N SER A 15 -22.45 7.95 1.94
CA SER A 15 -23.83 8.11 2.41
C SER A 15 -24.37 6.81 3.04
N THR A 16 -24.08 5.67 2.42
CA THR A 16 -24.63 4.37 2.82
C THR A 16 -23.53 3.39 3.25
N TRP A 17 -23.86 2.46 4.15
CA TRP A 17 -22.89 1.50 4.68
C TRP A 17 -22.43 0.46 3.65
N TYR A 18 -23.29 0.12 2.69
CA TYR A 18 -22.96 -0.85 1.64
C TYR A 18 -21.99 -0.26 0.60
N SER A 19 -22.02 1.05 0.36
CA SER A 19 -21.01 1.73 -0.46
C SER A 19 -19.64 1.64 0.19
N ASP A 20 -19.55 1.87 1.49
CA ASP A 20 -18.30 1.68 2.24
C ASP A 20 -17.82 0.21 2.20
N LEU A 21 -18.74 -0.76 2.23
CA LEU A 21 -18.41 -2.18 2.08
C LEU A 21 -17.84 -2.50 0.69
N VAL A 22 -18.53 -2.08 -0.37
CA VAL A 22 -18.10 -2.32 -1.77
C VAL A 22 -16.72 -1.72 -2.01
N LEU A 23 -16.45 -0.54 -1.45
CA LEU A 23 -15.15 0.11 -1.57
C LEU A 23 -14.06 -0.54 -0.69
N ALA A 24 -14.44 -1.22 0.40
CA ALA A 24 -13.52 -1.99 1.22
C ALA A 24 -13.08 -3.30 0.56
N ILE A 25 -13.90 -3.91 -0.31
CA ILE A 25 -13.58 -5.17 -1.01
C ILE A 25 -12.26 -5.09 -1.78
N PRO A 26 -12.04 -4.14 -2.73
CA PRO A 26 -10.79 -4.08 -3.48
C PRO A 26 -9.59 -3.78 -2.59
N ARG A 27 -9.78 -3.00 -1.52
CA ARG A 27 -8.74 -2.77 -0.50
C ARG A 27 -8.37 -4.06 0.20
N ILE A 28 -9.35 -4.79 0.74
CA ILE A 28 -9.11 -6.01 1.52
C ILE A 28 -8.54 -7.12 0.62
N VAL A 29 -9.22 -7.44 -0.48
CA VAL A 29 -8.83 -8.55 -1.36
C VAL A 29 -7.53 -8.22 -2.10
N GLY A 30 -7.43 -7.02 -2.67
CA GLY A 30 -6.24 -6.60 -3.41
C GLY A 30 -5.02 -6.47 -2.51
N CYS A 31 -5.14 -5.81 -1.34
CA CYS A 31 -3.99 -5.71 -0.42
C CYS A 31 -3.65 -7.03 0.26
N TYR A 32 -4.60 -7.97 0.38
CA TYR A 32 -4.28 -9.35 0.78
C TYR A 32 -3.40 -10.03 -0.27
N PHE A 33 -3.73 -9.91 -1.56
CA PHE A 33 -2.88 -10.45 -2.61
C PHE A 33 -1.51 -9.77 -2.70
N LEU A 34 -1.46 -8.44 -2.51
CA LEU A 34 -0.20 -7.71 -2.39
C LEU A 34 0.64 -8.27 -1.24
N MET A 35 0.05 -8.41 -0.06
CA MET A 35 0.71 -8.90 1.15
C MET A 35 1.25 -10.31 0.96
N VAL A 36 0.47 -11.24 0.41
CA VAL A 36 0.85 -12.66 0.36
C VAL A 36 1.73 -12.97 -0.86
N ASN A 37 1.30 -12.55 -2.05
CA ASN A 37 1.92 -13.00 -3.30
C ASN A 37 3.08 -12.12 -3.76
N PHE A 38 3.11 -10.84 -3.37
CA PHE A 38 4.14 -9.89 -3.82
C PHE A 38 5.14 -9.58 -2.70
N GLY A 39 4.64 -9.11 -1.55
CA GLY A 39 5.49 -8.83 -0.38
C GLY A 39 5.95 -10.12 0.29
N GLY A 40 5.01 -10.97 0.68
CA GLY A 40 5.24 -12.19 1.46
C GLY A 40 6.12 -13.21 0.74
N SER A 41 5.99 -13.33 -0.58
CA SER A 41 6.86 -14.19 -1.40
C SER A 41 8.32 -13.72 -1.43
N LYS A 42 8.58 -12.46 -1.06
CA LYS A 42 9.89 -11.84 -0.96
C LYS A 42 10.29 -11.54 0.49
N PHE A 43 9.55 -12.01 1.49
CA PHE A 43 9.83 -11.72 2.89
C PHE A 43 10.40 -12.96 3.62
N PRO A 44 11.59 -12.87 4.26
CA PRO A 44 12.52 -11.75 4.29
C PRO A 44 13.20 -11.48 2.93
N THR A 45 13.65 -10.24 2.71
CA THR A 45 14.15 -9.75 1.42
C THR A 45 15.28 -10.63 0.87
N PRO A 46 15.09 -11.31 -0.28
CA PRO A 46 16.08 -12.21 -0.84
C PRO A 46 17.18 -11.45 -1.59
N ALA A 47 18.37 -12.05 -1.67
CA ALA A 47 19.54 -11.42 -2.31
C ALA A 47 19.32 -11.07 -3.79
N TRP A 48 18.62 -11.94 -4.55
CA TRP A 48 18.31 -11.68 -5.96
C TRP A 48 17.47 -10.41 -6.15
N PHE A 49 16.59 -10.08 -5.19
CA PHE A 49 15.77 -8.88 -5.29
C PHE A 49 16.59 -7.62 -5.00
N VAL A 50 17.56 -7.70 -4.08
CA VAL A 50 18.54 -6.63 -3.86
C VAL A 50 19.36 -6.38 -5.12
N GLU A 51 19.79 -7.45 -5.79
CA GLU A 51 20.51 -7.35 -7.06
C GLU A 51 19.64 -6.73 -8.16
N ASP A 52 18.37 -7.10 -8.27
CA ASP A 52 17.45 -6.48 -9.23
C ASP A 52 17.23 -4.99 -8.97
N VAL A 53 17.08 -4.57 -7.71
CA VAL A 53 16.96 -3.16 -7.35
C VAL A 53 18.24 -2.38 -7.70
N SER A 54 19.41 -3.01 -7.62
CA SER A 54 20.68 -2.36 -8.01
C SER A 54 20.73 -2.00 -9.50
N LYS A 55 20.02 -2.75 -10.35
CA LYS A 55 19.95 -2.51 -11.80
C LYS A 55 19.09 -1.30 -12.17
N PHE A 56 18.28 -0.77 -11.24
CA PHE A 56 17.45 0.42 -11.49
C PHE A 56 18.28 1.71 -11.65
N GLY A 57 19.54 1.70 -11.23
CA GLY A 57 20.44 2.85 -11.36
C GLY A 57 20.13 3.98 -10.37
N GLY A 58 20.87 5.09 -10.47
CA GLY A 58 20.69 6.26 -9.62
C GLY A 58 20.80 5.96 -8.13
N ILE A 59 19.86 6.47 -7.33
CA ILE A 59 19.85 6.27 -5.88
C ILE A 59 19.63 4.80 -5.48
N PHE A 60 18.96 4.01 -6.33
CA PHE A 60 18.71 2.60 -6.08
C PHE A 60 19.98 1.76 -6.18
N ALA A 61 20.90 2.11 -7.08
CA ALA A 61 22.21 1.46 -7.17
C ALA A 61 23.15 1.82 -6.02
N LEU A 62 23.00 2.99 -5.40
CA LEU A 62 23.79 3.43 -4.24
C LEU A 62 23.41 2.68 -2.96
N PHE A 63 22.11 2.43 -2.75
CA PHE A 63 21.60 1.76 -1.54
C PHE A 63 20.57 0.66 -1.85
N PRO A 64 20.93 -0.37 -2.66
CA PRO A 64 19.97 -1.34 -3.18
C PRO A 64 19.29 -2.15 -2.07
N ALA A 65 20.06 -2.54 -1.05
CA ALA A 65 19.52 -3.29 0.09
C ALA A 65 18.45 -2.49 0.84
N PHE A 66 18.69 -1.20 1.08
CA PHE A 66 17.73 -0.33 1.77
C PHE A 66 16.40 -0.25 1.00
N PHE A 67 16.46 0.05 -0.30
CA PHE A 67 15.25 0.17 -1.12
C PHE A 67 14.53 -1.17 -1.34
N ALA A 68 15.28 -2.27 -1.48
CA ALA A 68 14.70 -3.61 -1.57
C ALA A 68 13.94 -3.97 -0.28
N TRP A 69 14.54 -3.75 0.89
CA TRP A 69 13.87 -3.96 2.18
C TRP A 69 12.68 -3.03 2.37
N ALA A 70 12.82 -1.74 2.03
CA ALA A 70 11.72 -0.79 2.11
C ALA A 70 10.53 -1.22 1.22
N ALA A 71 10.81 -1.72 0.01
CA ALA A 71 9.78 -2.22 -0.89
C ALA A 71 9.07 -3.46 -0.32
N VAL A 72 9.82 -4.48 0.11
CA VAL A 72 9.23 -5.71 0.67
C VAL A 72 8.43 -5.43 1.94
N LEU A 73 8.92 -4.54 2.81
CA LEU A 73 8.21 -4.15 4.04
C LEU A 73 6.93 -3.38 3.73
N ALA A 74 6.96 -2.45 2.79
CA ALA A 74 5.77 -1.71 2.38
C ALA A 74 4.75 -2.62 1.67
N GLU A 75 5.17 -3.57 0.84
CA GLU A 75 4.27 -4.54 0.21
C GLU A 75 3.65 -5.50 1.23
N THR A 76 4.46 -6.03 2.16
CA THR A 76 4.01 -7.01 3.17
C THR A 76 3.21 -6.33 4.28
N PHE A 77 3.83 -5.45 5.05
CA PHE A 77 3.21 -4.81 6.20
C PHE A 77 2.26 -3.68 5.79
N GLY A 78 2.59 -2.90 4.76
CA GLY A 78 1.65 -1.91 4.22
C GLY A 78 0.40 -2.59 3.64
N GLY A 79 0.56 -3.72 2.95
CA GLY A 79 -0.55 -4.58 2.55
C GLY A 79 -1.40 -5.05 3.75
N ALA A 80 -0.77 -5.60 4.79
CA ALA A 80 -1.45 -6.04 6.01
C ALA A 80 -2.23 -4.91 6.71
N LEU A 81 -1.62 -3.74 6.85
CA LEU A 81 -2.24 -2.55 7.44
C LEU A 81 -3.45 -2.08 6.62
N LEU A 82 -3.36 -2.10 5.29
CA LEU A 82 -4.49 -1.78 4.41
C LEU A 82 -5.61 -2.82 4.50
N VAL A 83 -5.30 -4.10 4.63
CA VAL A 83 -6.32 -5.15 4.86
C VAL A 83 -7.10 -4.87 6.14
N LEU A 84 -6.39 -4.65 7.25
CA LEU A 84 -6.98 -4.33 8.56
C LEU A 84 -7.68 -2.96 8.58
N GLY A 85 -7.36 -2.10 7.63
CA GLY A 85 -7.85 -0.72 7.63
C GLY A 85 -7.25 0.11 8.76
N LEU A 86 -5.98 -0.11 9.09
CA LEU A 86 -5.22 0.60 10.12
C LEU A 86 -4.16 1.50 9.45
N GLY A 87 -4.12 2.78 9.80
CA GLY A 87 -3.20 3.74 9.21
C GLY A 87 -3.34 3.83 7.69
N THR A 88 -4.56 3.67 7.17
CA THR A 88 -4.85 3.42 5.74
C THR A 88 -4.22 4.44 4.80
N ARG A 89 -4.20 5.72 5.17
CA ARG A 89 -3.59 6.77 4.35
C ARG A 89 -2.07 6.65 4.27
N LEU A 90 -1.42 6.35 5.39
CA LEU A 90 0.03 6.20 5.45
C LEU A 90 0.47 4.90 4.77
N ALA A 91 -0.20 3.79 5.06
CA ALA A 91 0.07 2.50 4.43
C ALA A 91 -0.19 2.56 2.91
N GLY A 92 -1.28 3.22 2.50
CA GLY A 92 -1.58 3.49 1.09
C GLY A 92 -0.48 4.31 0.42
N PHE A 93 0.01 5.37 1.07
CA PHE A 93 1.11 6.16 0.53
C PHE A 93 2.40 5.34 0.34
N MET A 94 2.78 4.53 1.33
CA MET A 94 3.97 3.67 1.22
C MET A 94 3.85 2.67 0.05
N VAL A 95 2.69 2.03 -0.09
CA VAL A 95 2.41 1.11 -1.21
C VAL A 95 2.38 1.87 -2.54
N ALA A 96 1.82 3.07 -2.60
CA ALA A 96 1.79 3.87 -3.83
C ALA A 96 3.23 4.16 -4.32
N CYS A 97 4.12 4.54 -3.40
CA CYS A 97 5.53 4.77 -3.74
C CYS A 97 6.21 3.51 -4.31
N THR A 98 6.01 2.34 -3.71
CA THR A 98 6.61 1.10 -4.22
C THR A 98 6.06 0.70 -5.58
N MET A 99 4.75 0.86 -5.79
CA MET A 99 4.13 0.55 -7.08
C MET A 99 4.59 1.50 -8.19
N LEU A 100 4.78 2.80 -7.89
CA LEU A 100 5.37 3.75 -8.85
C LEU A 100 6.79 3.34 -9.24
N VAL A 101 7.63 2.96 -8.26
CA VAL A 101 8.99 2.46 -8.55
C VAL A 101 8.92 1.19 -9.40
N ALA A 102 8.05 0.24 -9.07
CA ALA A 102 7.89 -0.99 -9.85
C ALA A 102 7.45 -0.72 -11.29
N ILE A 103 6.52 0.21 -11.51
CA ILE A 103 6.05 0.60 -12.85
C ILE A 103 7.18 1.21 -13.67
N PHE A 104 7.89 2.21 -13.14
CA PHE A 104 8.88 2.96 -13.91
C PHE A 104 10.26 2.30 -14.03
N PHE A 105 10.68 1.52 -13.04
CA PHE A 105 12.04 0.97 -13.00
C PHE A 105 12.10 -0.54 -13.24
N GLN A 106 11.04 -1.30 -12.91
CA GLN A 106 11.06 -2.75 -13.08
C GLN A 106 10.35 -3.22 -14.36
N LYS A 107 9.29 -2.52 -14.79
CA LYS A 107 8.40 -2.98 -15.86
C LYS A 107 8.24 -2.02 -17.04
N TRP A 108 8.83 -0.82 -16.96
CA TRP A 108 8.72 0.19 -18.00
C TRP A 108 9.28 -0.29 -19.34
N GLY A 109 8.56 0.00 -20.43
CA GLY A 109 8.92 -0.46 -21.78
C GLY A 109 8.62 -1.94 -22.06
N GLY A 110 8.08 -2.68 -21.08
CA GLY A 110 7.59 -4.06 -21.27
C GLY A 110 6.11 -4.13 -21.67
N GLU A 111 5.55 -5.34 -21.68
CA GLU A 111 4.13 -5.56 -21.94
C GLU A 111 3.23 -5.00 -20.82
N VAL A 112 2.11 -4.40 -21.19
CA VAL A 112 1.13 -3.82 -20.26
C VAL A 112 0.59 -4.88 -19.29
N TRP A 113 0.41 -6.13 -19.75
CA TRP A 113 -0.05 -7.23 -18.89
C TRP A 113 0.89 -7.52 -17.73
N GLY A 114 2.21 -7.34 -17.92
CA GLY A 114 3.20 -7.48 -16.86
C GLY A 114 3.21 -6.32 -15.85
N MET A 115 2.65 -5.16 -16.24
CA MET A 115 2.50 -3.97 -15.40
C MET A 115 1.16 -3.91 -14.66
N LEU A 116 0.16 -4.66 -15.12
CA LEU A 116 -1.21 -4.60 -14.62
C LEU A 116 -1.33 -4.82 -13.10
N PRO A 117 -0.59 -5.76 -12.46
CA PRO A 117 -0.65 -5.90 -11.00
C PRO A 117 -0.17 -4.63 -10.27
N ALA A 118 0.97 -4.08 -10.68
CA ALA A 118 1.53 -2.87 -10.06
C ALA A 118 0.60 -1.67 -10.23
N MET A 119 0.00 -1.52 -11.42
CA MET A 119 -1.01 -0.50 -11.68
C MET A 119 -2.26 -0.72 -10.82
N GLY A 120 -2.78 -1.95 -10.72
CA GLY A 120 -3.95 -2.28 -9.92
C GLY A 120 -3.76 -1.95 -8.43
N PHE A 121 -2.62 -2.32 -7.87
CA PHE A 121 -2.28 -1.97 -6.48
C PHE A 121 -2.07 -0.46 -6.30
N LEU A 122 -1.50 0.23 -7.29
CA LEU A 122 -1.41 1.69 -7.28
C LEU A 122 -2.81 2.32 -7.18
N TRP A 123 -3.78 1.88 -8.00
CA TRP A 123 -5.15 2.39 -7.92
C TRP A 123 -5.80 2.17 -6.55
N ILE A 124 -5.65 0.96 -5.99
CA ILE A 124 -6.17 0.64 -4.65
C ILE A 124 -5.51 1.52 -3.59
N SER A 125 -4.20 1.76 -3.71
CA SER A 125 -3.45 2.58 -2.76
C SER A 125 -3.86 4.05 -2.82
N LEU A 126 -4.08 4.62 -4.02
CA LEU A 126 -4.58 5.98 -4.20
C LEU A 126 -5.98 6.15 -3.60
N TYR A 127 -6.85 5.17 -3.82
CA TYR A 127 -8.17 5.13 -3.21
C TYR A 127 -8.07 5.13 -1.67
N ALA A 128 -7.19 4.30 -1.10
CA ALA A 128 -6.96 4.24 0.34
C ALA A 128 -6.36 5.54 0.93
N ILE A 129 -5.54 6.27 0.18
CA ILE A 129 -5.00 7.58 0.60
C ILE A 129 -6.11 8.62 0.72
N VAL A 130 -7.00 8.69 -0.28
CA VAL A 130 -8.06 9.71 -0.31
C VAL A 130 -9.17 9.37 0.69
N MET A 131 -9.71 8.15 0.59
CA MET A 131 -10.90 7.75 1.33
C MET A 131 -10.58 7.21 2.73
N GLY A 132 -9.36 6.71 2.95
CA GLY A 132 -9.02 5.99 4.19
C GLY A 132 -9.73 4.64 4.29
N SER A 133 -10.07 4.23 5.52
CA SER A 133 -10.69 2.92 5.78
C SER A 133 -12.19 2.82 5.50
N GLY A 134 -12.88 3.95 5.29
CA GLY A 134 -14.35 4.01 5.38
C GLY A 134 -14.87 3.50 6.75
N ARG A 135 -16.13 3.06 6.81
CA ARG A 135 -16.71 2.39 8.00
C ARG A 135 -16.10 1.00 8.27
N ILE A 136 -15.52 0.37 7.26
CA ILE A 136 -15.02 -1.00 7.32
C ILE A 136 -13.49 -1.00 7.49
N GLY A 137 -13.02 -0.74 8.71
CA GLY A 137 -11.60 -0.83 9.09
C GLY A 137 -11.32 -0.30 10.49
N LEU A 138 -10.13 -0.59 11.02
CA LEU A 138 -9.76 -0.23 12.40
C LEU A 138 -9.65 1.29 12.63
N ASP A 139 -9.25 2.05 11.61
CA ASP A 139 -9.16 3.52 11.65
C ASP A 139 -10.51 4.16 12.04
N HIS A 140 -11.63 3.61 11.58
CA HIS A 140 -12.97 4.06 11.97
C HIS A 140 -13.19 3.96 13.48
N PHE A 141 -12.89 2.80 14.07
CA PHE A 141 -13.09 2.55 15.49
C PHE A 141 -12.15 3.39 16.36
N ILE A 142 -10.90 3.56 15.93
CA ILE A 142 -9.91 4.38 16.63
C ILE A 142 -10.29 5.87 16.56
N ALA A 143 -10.72 6.36 15.39
CA ALA A 143 -11.16 7.74 15.22
C ALA A 143 -12.41 8.04 16.09
N GLN A 144 -13.35 7.09 16.21
CA GLN A 144 -14.50 7.25 17.10
C GLN A 144 -14.10 7.36 18.58
N LYS A 145 -13.16 6.52 19.04
CA LYS A 145 -12.70 6.55 20.43
C LYS A 145 -11.90 7.80 20.77
N LEU A 146 -11.18 8.38 19.81
CA LEU A 146 -10.35 9.58 20.01
C LEU A 146 -11.13 10.90 19.89
N LYS A 147 -12.34 10.87 19.31
CA LYS A 147 -13.24 12.03 19.22
C LYS A 147 -14.22 12.14 20.39
N LYS A 148 -14.44 11.04 21.12
CA LYS A 148 -15.11 11.05 22.42
C LYS A 148 -14.16 11.59 23.48
#